data_AF-A0A7C1XNL2-F1
#
_entry.id   AF-A0A7C1XNL2-F1
#
_cell.length_a   1.000
_cell.length_b   1.000
_cell.length_c   1.000
_cell.angle_alpha   90.00
_cell.angle_beta   90.00
_cell.angle_gamma   90.00
#
_symmetry.space_group_name_H-M   'P 1'
#
loop_
_entity.id
_entity.type
_entity.pdbx_description
1 polymer ?
#
loop_
_entity_poly.entity_id
_entity_poly.type
_entity_poly.pdbx_seq_one_letter_code
_entity_poly.pdbx_strand_id
1 'polypeptide(L)'
;MREREDKSVLTEPRCPFCRELFERPHDVTTGLGFFQGGTCGCGAVYAYDPTGRNLGEAFVDALTYACNEDWSLAWGLVPDEDYSQSILNYNLRAHRVSPKKGMAGGLRMSYGKLIFIRLREGAAGREHSGAETALRDKDL
;
A
#
# COMPACT_ATOMS: atom_id res chain seq x y z
N MET A 1 -26.94 29.72 -14.01
CA MET A 1 -26.71 28.34 -14.51
C MET A 1 -25.73 27.68 -13.55
N ARG A 2 -26.21 26.77 -12.68
CA ARG A 2 -25.30 26.00 -11.80
C ARG A 2 -24.68 24.91 -12.66
N GLU A 3 -23.46 25.12 -13.10
CA GLU A 3 -22.70 24.11 -13.83
C GLU A 3 -22.50 22.90 -12.90
N ARG A 4 -23.06 21.78 -13.37
CA ARG A 4 -23.29 20.53 -12.64
C ARG A 4 -22.01 19.70 -12.69
N GLU A 5 -21.60 19.19 -11.54
CA GLU A 5 -20.38 18.40 -11.25
C GLU A 5 -19.79 17.63 -12.44
N ASP A 6 -18.56 17.95 -12.85
CA ASP A 6 -17.76 17.02 -13.65
C ASP A 6 -17.06 16.02 -12.72
N LYS A 7 -17.79 14.95 -12.37
CA LYS A 7 -17.34 13.78 -11.59
C LYS A 7 -16.39 12.88 -12.39
N SER A 8 -15.52 13.41 -13.24
CA SER A 8 -14.66 12.57 -14.10
C SER A 8 -13.62 11.79 -13.27
N VAL A 9 -13.56 10.46 -13.19
CA VAL A 9 -14.59 9.42 -13.09
C VAL A 9 -14.25 8.73 -11.77
N LEU A 10 -14.86 9.14 -10.66
CA LEU A 10 -14.64 8.48 -9.37
C LEU A 10 -15.26 7.08 -9.43
N THR A 11 -14.42 6.04 -9.41
CA THR A 11 -14.87 4.65 -9.50
C THR A 11 -14.95 3.99 -8.13
N GLU A 12 -15.63 2.84 -8.08
CA GLU A 12 -15.76 2.03 -6.87
C GLU A 12 -14.38 1.65 -6.29
N PRO A 13 -14.27 1.54 -4.96
CA PRO A 13 -13.05 1.16 -4.26
C PRO A 13 -12.79 -0.34 -4.43
N ARG A 14 -12.24 -0.72 -5.59
CA ARG A 14 -11.93 -2.11 -5.91
C ARG A 14 -10.45 -2.41 -5.71
N CYS A 15 -10.17 -3.56 -5.09
CA CYS A 15 -8.83 -4.08 -4.92
C CYS A 15 -8.14 -4.22 -6.30
N PRO A 16 -6.89 -3.75 -6.46
CA PRO A 16 -6.20 -3.82 -7.74
C PRO A 16 -5.85 -5.25 -8.16
N PHE A 17 -5.86 -6.21 -7.22
CA PHE A 17 -5.48 -7.60 -7.48
C PHE A 17 -6.68 -8.52 -7.78
N CYS A 18 -7.74 -8.46 -6.97
CA CYS A 18 -8.90 -9.35 -7.10
C CYS A 18 -10.19 -8.66 -7.55
N ARG A 19 -10.18 -7.32 -7.66
CA ARG A 19 -11.32 -6.49 -8.12
C ARG A 19 -12.55 -6.48 -7.19
N GLU A 20 -12.49 -7.17 -6.07
CA GLU A 20 -13.49 -7.05 -5.00
C GLU A 20 -13.45 -5.69 -4.33
N LEU A 21 -14.58 -5.29 -3.73
CA LEU A 21 -14.66 -4.05 -2.96
C LEU A 21 -13.79 -4.15 -1.69
N PHE A 22 -12.94 -3.15 -1.45
CA PHE A 22 -12.18 -3.04 -0.21
C PHE A 22 -12.88 -2.08 0.76
N GLU A 23 -12.68 -2.27 2.07
CA GLU A 23 -13.30 -1.45 3.10
C GLU A 23 -12.64 -0.09 3.25
N ARG A 24 -13.36 0.90 3.77
CA ARG A 24 -12.75 2.20 4.06
C ARG A 24 -11.57 2.01 5.04
N PRO A 25 -10.39 2.62 4.78
CA PRO A 25 -9.25 2.51 5.70
C PRO A 25 -9.63 2.92 7.11
N HIS A 26 -9.12 2.16 8.09
CA HIS A 26 -9.31 2.38 9.52
C HIS A 26 -7.97 2.27 10.24
N ASP A 27 -7.93 2.62 11.52
CA ASP A 27 -6.70 2.50 12.31
C ASP A 27 -6.37 1.03 12.55
N VAL A 28 -5.24 0.58 12.00
CA VAL A 28 -4.65 -0.74 12.22
C VAL A 28 -3.53 -0.56 13.24
N THR A 29 -3.68 -1.16 14.41
CA THR A 29 -2.65 -1.17 15.46
C THR A 29 -1.64 -2.29 15.23
N THR A 30 -0.37 -1.96 15.39
CA THR A 30 0.78 -2.88 15.31
C THR A 30 1.61 -2.77 16.60
N GLY A 31 2.61 -3.62 16.77
CA GLY A 31 3.53 -3.57 17.90
C GLY A 31 4.36 -2.28 17.98
N LEU A 32 4.54 -1.55 16.88
CA LEU A 32 5.33 -0.31 16.83
C LEU A 32 4.50 0.98 16.66
N GLY A 33 3.18 0.88 16.49
CA GLY A 33 2.34 2.05 16.32
C GLY A 33 0.98 1.74 15.69
N PHE A 34 0.53 2.64 14.82
CA PHE A 34 -0.69 2.43 14.05
C PHE A 34 -0.59 3.14 12.69
N PHE A 35 -1.30 2.63 11.71
CA PHE A 35 -1.46 3.26 10.41
C PHE A 35 -2.92 3.16 9.95
N GLN A 36 -3.32 3.99 8.99
CA GLN A 36 -4.65 3.87 8.38
C GLN A 36 -4.60 2.85 7.24
N GLY A 37 -5.35 1.75 7.33
CA GLY A 37 -5.25 0.67 6.36
C GLY A 37 -6.34 -0.38 6.45
N GLY A 38 -6.03 -1.57 5.94
CA GLY A 38 -6.89 -2.75 6.00
C GLY A 38 -6.36 -3.91 5.16
N THR A 39 -7.14 -5.00 5.13
CA THR A 39 -6.82 -6.22 4.37
C THR A 39 -7.98 -6.58 3.46
N CYS A 40 -7.69 -6.91 2.21
CA CYS A 40 -8.64 -7.47 1.26
C CYS A 40 -8.74 -8.99 1.44
N GLY A 41 -9.91 -9.58 1.19
CA GLY A 41 -10.11 -11.04 1.28
C GLY A 41 -9.21 -11.90 0.36
N CYS A 42 -8.55 -11.32 -0.64
CA CYS A 42 -7.54 -12.02 -1.44
C CYS A 42 -6.15 -12.09 -0.79
N GLY A 43 -5.98 -11.52 0.41
CA GLY A 43 -4.71 -11.44 1.15
C GLY A 43 -3.86 -10.20 0.83
N ALA A 44 -4.40 -9.21 0.11
CA ALA A 44 -3.70 -7.96 -0.12
C ALA A 44 -3.88 -7.01 1.07
N VAL A 45 -2.80 -6.44 1.58
CA VAL A 45 -2.81 -5.40 2.61
C VAL A 45 -2.74 -4.04 1.93
N TYR A 46 -3.43 -3.04 2.48
CA TYR A 46 -3.32 -1.66 2.01
C TYR A 46 -3.13 -0.65 3.13
N ALA A 47 -2.37 0.39 2.85
CA ALA A 47 -2.14 1.53 3.73
C ALA A 47 -2.48 2.85 3.02
N TYR A 48 -3.07 3.78 3.77
CA TYR A 48 -3.55 5.08 3.33
C TYR A 48 -2.64 6.20 3.78
N ASP A 49 -2.08 6.93 2.82
CA ASP A 49 -1.37 8.19 3.05
C ASP A 49 -2.29 9.37 2.69
N PRO A 50 -2.77 10.15 3.68
CA PRO A 50 -3.65 11.29 3.41
C PRO A 50 -2.95 12.43 2.65
N THR A 51 -1.61 12.52 2.72
CA THR A 51 -0.83 13.59 2.09
C THR A 51 -0.47 13.28 0.64
N GLY A 52 -0.41 11.99 0.28
CA GLY A 52 0.12 11.48 -0.97
C GLY A 52 1.64 11.65 -1.15
N ARG A 53 2.35 12.09 -0.09
CA ARG A 53 3.79 12.38 -0.03
C ARG A 53 4.57 11.43 0.88
N ASN A 54 3.90 10.71 1.77
CA ASN A 54 4.48 9.77 2.74
C ASN A 54 4.23 8.32 2.32
N LEU A 55 4.23 8.05 1.01
CA LEU A 55 4.03 6.70 0.48
C LEU A 55 5.09 5.70 0.94
N GLY A 56 6.31 6.15 1.26
CA GLY A 56 7.36 5.29 1.78
C GLY A 56 7.01 4.72 3.15
N GLU A 57 6.47 5.55 4.04
CA GLU A 57 6.00 5.12 5.36
C GLU A 57 4.82 4.15 5.23
N ALA A 58 3.81 4.53 4.45
CA ALA A 58 2.66 3.67 4.17
C ALA A 58 3.04 2.33 3.51
N PHE A 59 4.09 2.33 2.66
CA PHE A 59 4.63 1.11 2.08
C PHE A 59 5.20 0.18 3.15
N VAL A 60 6.02 0.71 4.06
CA VAL A 60 6.63 -0.07 5.15
C VAL A 60 5.56 -0.64 6.07
N ASP A 61 4.58 0.17 6.46
CA ASP A 61 3.45 -0.29 7.27
C ASP A 61 2.71 -1.45 6.61
N ALA A 62 2.35 -1.30 5.32
CA ALA A 62 1.62 -2.34 4.59
C ALA A 62 2.44 -3.61 4.37
N LEU A 63 3.73 -3.50 4.04
CA LEU A 63 4.60 -4.64 3.78
C LEU A 63 4.87 -5.43 5.07
N THR A 64 5.26 -4.74 6.14
CA THR A 64 5.51 -5.37 7.43
C THR A 64 4.24 -6.03 7.98
N TYR A 65 3.08 -5.37 7.85
CA TYR A 65 1.81 -5.96 8.26
C TYR A 65 1.44 -7.19 7.41
N ALA A 66 1.70 -7.17 6.10
CA ALA A 66 1.53 -8.34 5.24
C ALA A 66 2.42 -9.52 5.65
N CYS A 67 3.58 -9.23 6.25
CA CYS A 67 4.51 -10.20 6.84
C CYS A 67 4.20 -10.56 8.31
N ASN A 68 2.98 -10.27 8.80
CA ASN A 68 2.60 -10.49 10.21
C ASN A 68 3.57 -9.84 11.21
N GLU A 69 4.05 -8.64 10.89
CA GLU A 69 5.00 -7.87 11.70
C GLU A 69 6.40 -8.51 11.81
N ASP A 70 6.73 -9.49 10.97
CA ASP A 70 8.09 -9.98 10.80
C ASP A 70 8.91 -9.01 9.93
N TRP A 71 9.65 -8.14 10.61
CA TRP A 71 10.54 -7.15 10.01
C TRP A 71 11.71 -7.79 9.25
N SER A 72 12.23 -8.91 9.73
CA SER A 72 13.35 -9.60 9.10
C SER A 72 12.93 -10.19 7.77
N LEU A 73 11.75 -10.81 7.73
CA LEU A 73 11.14 -11.28 6.50
C LEU A 73 10.86 -10.10 5.55
N ALA A 74 10.14 -9.07 6.02
CA ALA A 74 9.75 -7.92 5.20
C ALA A 74 10.94 -7.26 4.49
N TRP A 75 12.08 -7.13 5.17
CA TRP A 75 13.26 -6.48 4.57
C TRP A 75 14.06 -7.30 3.58
N GLY A 76 13.85 -8.61 3.54
CA GLY A 76 14.52 -9.42 2.55
C GLY A 76 13.63 -9.82 1.37
N LEU A 77 12.33 -9.49 1.39
CA LEU A 77 11.45 -9.70 0.24
C LEU A 77 11.87 -8.82 -0.95
N VAL A 78 11.87 -9.41 -2.15
CA VAL A 78 12.21 -8.73 -3.39
C VAL A 78 10.92 -8.32 -4.13
N PRO A 79 10.74 -7.02 -4.48
CA PRO A 79 9.59 -6.58 -5.27
C PRO A 79 9.52 -7.30 -6.62
N ASP A 80 8.30 -7.59 -7.06
CA ASP A 80 7.97 -8.33 -8.28
C ASP A 80 8.48 -9.79 -8.33
N GLU A 81 9.15 -10.27 -7.28
CA GLU A 81 9.51 -11.67 -7.07
C GLU A 81 8.71 -12.28 -5.91
N ASP A 82 8.73 -11.64 -4.74
CA ASP A 82 8.09 -12.08 -3.50
C ASP A 82 6.76 -11.39 -3.21
N TYR A 83 6.56 -10.19 -3.76
CA TYR A 83 5.31 -9.46 -3.61
C TYR A 83 5.04 -8.57 -4.81
N SER A 84 3.76 -8.24 -5.02
CA SER A 84 3.32 -7.25 -5.99
C SER A 84 2.78 -6.02 -5.27
N GLN A 85 2.96 -4.84 -5.88
CA GLN A 85 2.47 -3.58 -5.34
C GLN A 85 1.62 -2.78 -6.32
N SER A 86 0.68 -2.00 -5.83
CA SER A 86 -0.14 -1.09 -6.65
C SER A 86 -0.53 0.16 -5.87
N ILE A 87 -0.56 1.32 -6.54
CA ILE A 87 -0.91 2.60 -5.92
C ILE A 87 -2.19 3.13 -6.53
N LEU A 88 -3.17 3.49 -5.70
CA LEU A 88 -4.42 4.11 -6.11
C LEU A 88 -4.52 5.54 -5.57
N ASN A 89 -5.03 6.47 -6.40
CA ASN A 89 -5.49 7.76 -5.87
C ASN A 89 -6.84 7.54 -5.21
N TYR A 90 -6.98 7.96 -3.95
CA TYR A 90 -8.12 7.61 -3.13
C TYR A 90 -8.71 8.83 -2.42
N ASN A 91 -10.05 8.95 -2.49
CA ASN A 91 -10.80 9.95 -1.74
C ASN A 91 -11.44 9.28 -0.52
N LEU A 92 -10.91 9.57 0.67
CA LEU A 92 -11.38 8.99 1.92
C LEU A 92 -12.85 9.32 2.21
N ARG A 93 -13.25 10.59 1.98
CA ARG A 93 -14.61 11.07 2.26
C ARG A 93 -15.64 10.35 1.40
N ALA A 94 -15.41 10.27 0.10
CA ALA A 94 -16.31 9.62 -0.84
C ALA A 94 -16.16 8.09 -0.87
N HIS A 95 -15.08 7.54 -0.33
CA HIS A 95 -14.68 6.14 -0.49
C HIS A 95 -14.72 5.72 -1.97
N ARG A 96 -13.90 6.42 -2.77
CA ARG A 96 -13.80 6.24 -4.22
C ARG A 96 -12.35 6.36 -4.67
N VAL A 97 -12.02 5.67 -5.76
CA VAL A 97 -10.70 5.75 -6.39
C VAL A 97 -10.77 6.62 -7.64
N SER A 98 -9.68 7.30 -7.97
CA SER A 98 -9.58 8.16 -9.16
C SER A 98 -8.53 7.64 -10.14
N PRO A 99 -8.90 7.43 -11.43
CA PRO A 99 -7.96 6.96 -12.45
C PRO A 99 -6.93 8.02 -12.88
N LYS A 100 -7.15 9.30 -12.57
CA LYS A 100 -6.21 10.40 -12.87
C LYS A 100 -5.85 11.18 -11.60
N LYS A 101 -4.68 11.83 -11.60
CA LYS A 101 -4.47 13.04 -10.79
C LYS A 101 -5.52 14.06 -11.26
N GLY A 102 -6.58 14.25 -10.48
CA GLY A 102 -7.72 15.06 -10.89
C GLY A 102 -7.58 16.54 -10.52
N MET A 103 -8.01 17.42 -11.43
CA MET A 103 -8.40 18.79 -11.11
C MET A 103 -9.92 18.82 -10.93
N ALA A 104 -10.41 19.45 -9.87
CA ALA A 104 -11.84 19.75 -9.70
C ALA A 104 -12.00 21.27 -9.75
N GLY A 105 -12.81 21.78 -10.69
CA GLY A 105 -13.06 23.23 -10.80
C GLY A 105 -11.81 24.09 -11.02
N GLY A 106 -10.79 23.57 -11.73
CA GLY A 106 -9.52 24.28 -11.94
C GLY A 106 -8.52 24.20 -10.78
N LEU A 107 -8.91 23.62 -9.64
CA LEU A 107 -8.03 23.44 -8.47
C LEU A 107 -7.45 22.03 -8.43
N ARG A 108 -6.15 21.90 -8.12
CA ARG A 108 -5.52 20.61 -7.86
C ARG A 108 -6.12 20.02 -6.59
N MET A 109 -6.89 18.94 -6.70
CA MET A 109 -7.34 18.19 -5.53
C MET A 109 -6.19 17.29 -5.06
N SER A 110 -5.74 17.47 -3.82
CA SER A 110 -4.85 16.50 -3.18
C SER A 110 -5.66 15.24 -2.86
N TYR A 111 -5.52 14.21 -3.70
CA TYR A 111 -5.97 12.88 -3.33
C TYR A 111 -4.93 12.27 -2.41
N GLY A 112 -5.37 11.71 -1.29
CA GLY A 112 -4.54 10.76 -0.58
C GLY A 112 -4.31 9.53 -1.46
N LYS A 113 -3.37 8.69 -1.07
CA LYS A 113 -3.01 7.50 -1.84
C LYS A 113 -3.19 6.26 -1.00
N LEU A 114 -3.62 5.20 -1.64
CA LEU A 114 -3.53 3.86 -1.10
C LEU A 114 -2.37 3.15 -1.78
N ILE A 115 -1.51 2.51 -0.99
CA ILE A 115 -0.59 1.50 -1.50
C ILE A 115 -1.10 0.13 -1.09
N PHE A 116 -1.19 -0.77 -2.05
CA PHE A 116 -1.58 -2.16 -1.87
C PHE A 116 -0.34 -3.04 -2.03
N ILE A 117 -0.16 -4.01 -1.14
CA ILE A 117 0.87 -5.04 -1.17
C ILE A 117 0.18 -6.40 -1.16
N ARG A 118 0.61 -7.29 -2.05
CA ARG A 118 0.20 -8.70 -2.05
C ARG A 118 1.43 -9.58 -2.11
N LEU A 119 1.68 -10.34 -1.04
CA LEU A 119 2.71 -11.37 -1.04
C LEU A 119 2.40 -12.45 -2.07
N ARG A 120 3.41 -13.08 -2.63
CA ARG A 120 3.27 -14.30 -3.43
C ARG A 120 3.23 -15.52 -2.54
N GLU A 121 2.68 -16.60 -3.08
CA GLU A 121 2.69 -17.89 -2.39
C GLU A 121 4.14 -18.30 -2.12
N GLY A 122 4.42 -18.73 -0.89
CA GLY A 122 5.75 -19.14 -0.45
C GLY A 122 6.69 -18.01 -0.01
N ALA A 123 6.37 -16.73 -0.26
CA ALA A 123 7.21 -15.60 0.18
C ALA A 123 7.40 -15.59 1.71
N ALA A 124 6.34 -15.86 2.47
CA ALA A 124 6.38 -15.88 3.94
C ALA A 124 7.14 -17.06 4.57
N GLY A 125 7.60 -18.04 3.77
CA GLY A 125 8.33 -19.21 4.24
C GLY A 125 9.81 -19.23 3.84
N ARG A 126 10.32 -18.15 3.23
CA ARG A 126 11.73 -18.03 2.85
C ARG A 126 12.54 -17.59 4.06
N GLU A 127 13.26 -18.52 4.68
CA GLU A 127 14.29 -18.17 5.66
C GLU A 127 15.41 -17.39 4.96
N HIS A 128 15.70 -16.17 5.41
CA HIS A 128 16.79 -15.37 4.87
C HIS A 128 18.15 -15.95 5.28
N SER A 129 18.80 -16.68 4.37
CA SER A 129 20.21 -17.09 4.48
C SER A 129 21.20 -15.95 4.15
N GLY A 130 20.84 -14.69 4.41
CA GLY A 130 21.44 -13.52 3.77
C GLY A 130 22.01 -12.48 4.71
N ALA A 131 22.91 -12.86 5.63
CA ALA A 131 23.72 -11.89 6.40
C ALA A 131 25.11 -12.43 6.80
N GLU A 132 25.76 -13.25 5.97
CA GLU A 132 27.11 -13.75 6.28
C GLU A 132 28.06 -13.82 5.07
N THR A 133 28.22 -12.71 4.34
CA THR A 133 29.36 -12.54 3.41
C THR A 133 29.73 -11.07 3.25
N ALA A 134 30.32 -10.45 4.28
CA ALA A 134 31.04 -9.17 4.13
C ALA A 134 31.98 -8.85 5.32
N LEU A 135 32.65 -9.81 5.94
CA LEU A 135 33.69 -9.53 6.95
C LEU A 135 34.70 -10.68 7.07
N ARG A 136 35.38 -11.03 5.97
CA ARG A 136 36.56 -11.93 6.03
C ARG A 136 37.75 -11.55 5.13
N ASP A 137 37.74 -10.39 4.47
CA ASP A 137 38.88 -9.91 3.65
C ASP A 137 39.53 -8.64 4.22
N LYS A 138 39.88 -8.68 5.52
CA LYS A 138 40.82 -7.72 6.11
C LYS A 138 41.68 -8.42 7.16
N ASP A 139 42.43 -9.44 6.74
CA ASP A 139 43.61 -9.95 7.47
C ASP A 139 44.38 -10.89 6.52
N LEU A 140 45.14 -10.31 5.57
CA LEU A 140 46.30 -10.93 4.93
C LEU A 140 47.18 -9.87 4.27
#